data_AF-A0A399QUG7-F1
#
_entry.id   AF-A0A399QUG7-F1
#
_cell.length_a   1.000
_cell.length_b   1.000
_cell.length_c   1.000
_cell.angle_alpha   90.00
_cell.angle_beta   90.00
_cell.angle_gamma   90.00
#
_symmetry.space_group_name_H-M   'P 1'
#
loop_
_entity.id
_entity.type
_entity.pdbx_description
1 polymer ?
#
loop_
_entity_poly.entity_id
_entity_poly.type
_entity_poly.pdbx_seq_one_letter_code
_entity_poly.pdbx_strand_id
1 'polypeptide(L)'
;AGATSAVVRVRSPHADQLGQAVARPEVVVTSVERDVIEITGLTAAQVGDAAMSAGVVLHELTPITASLEDAYLSLTQGDVEYHSAAVGTTEQEIAR
;
A
#
# COMPACT_ATOMS: atom_id res chain seq x y z
N ALA A 1 -8.33 11.16 -6.05
CA ALA A 1 -6.93 10.92 -6.44
C ALA A 1 -6.43 9.78 -5.57
N GLY A 2 -6.17 8.60 -6.15
CA GLY A 2 -5.65 7.46 -5.40
C GLY A 2 -4.28 7.83 -4.86
N ALA A 3 -4.17 8.03 -3.54
CA ALA A 3 -2.90 8.32 -2.92
C ALA A 3 -2.07 7.03 -2.98
N THR A 4 -1.05 6.98 -3.84
CA THR A 4 -0.01 5.96 -3.76
C THR A 4 0.70 6.17 -2.43
N SER A 5 0.36 5.34 -1.44
CA SER A 5 1.01 5.37 -0.13
C SER A 5 2.50 5.11 -0.33
N ALA A 6 3.35 6.04 0.13
CA ALA A 6 4.80 5.89 0.02
C ALA A 6 5.26 4.66 0.81
N VAL A 7 6.04 3.79 0.17
CA VAL A 7 6.64 2.59 0.78
C VAL A 7 8.16 2.77 0.81
N VAL A 8 8.78 2.41 1.92
CA VAL A 8 10.23 2.47 2.11
C VAL A 8 10.72 1.10 2.59
N ARG A 9 11.66 0.52 1.87
CA ARG A 9 12.34 -0.71 2.28
C ARG A 9 13.60 -0.37 3.07
N VAL A 10 13.77 -1.03 4.21
CA VAL A 10 14.87 -0.79 5.14
C VAL A 10 15.57 -2.10 5.44
N ARG A 11 16.91 -2.10 5.42
CA ARG A 11 17.72 -3.19 5.96
C ARG A 11 18.46 -2.70 7.20
N SER A 12 18.31 -3.40 8.33
CA SER A 12 18.95 -3.08 9.60
C SER A 12 19.09 -4.32 10.48
N PRO A 13 20.21 -4.48 11.22
CA PRO A 13 20.34 -5.52 12.25
C PRO A 13 19.37 -5.31 13.43
N HIS A 14 18.73 -4.14 13.53
CA HIS A 14 17.75 -3.79 14.55
C HIS A 14 16.41 -3.38 13.93
N ALA A 15 15.98 -4.09 12.87
CA ALA A 15 14.76 -3.79 12.13
C ALA A 15 13.50 -3.79 13.02
N ASP A 16 13.41 -4.70 13.99
CA ASP A 16 12.29 -4.73 14.95
C ASP A 16 12.21 -3.47 15.82
N GLN A 17 13.35 -2.96 16.28
CA GLN A 17 13.42 -1.73 17.07
C GLN A 17 12.99 -0.52 16.23
N LEU A 18 13.40 -0.46 14.96
CA LEU A 18 12.93 0.58 14.05
C LEU A 18 11.42 0.49 13.81
N GLY A 19 10.90 -0.73 13.58
CA GLY A 19 9.47 -0.97 13.40
C GLY A 19 8.64 -0.46 14.59
N GLN A 20 9.12 -0.69 15.82
CA GLN A 20 8.50 -0.15 17.03
C GLN A 20 8.62 1.38 17.12
N ALA A 21 9.77 1.95 16.76
CA ALA A 21 10.00 3.39 16.82
C ALA A 21 9.12 4.19 15.85
N VAL A 22 8.72 3.61 14.71
CA VAL A 22 7.87 4.28 13.71
C VAL A 22 6.37 3.98 13.89
N ALA A 23 6.00 3.09 14.81
CA ALA A 23 4.64 2.61 14.99
C ALA A 23 3.67 3.74 15.37
N ARG A 24 2.70 4.00 14.51
CA ARG A 24 1.61 4.99 14.68
C ARG A 24 0.41 4.57 13.83
N PRO A 25 -0.82 5.06 14.10
CA PRO A 25 -2.04 4.59 13.45
C PRO A 25 -2.02 4.62 11.91
N GLU A 26 -1.30 5.57 11.32
CA GLU A 26 -1.18 5.77 9.87
C GLU A 26 0.00 5.03 9.21
N VAL A 27 0.83 4.30 9.99
CA VAL A 27 2.02 3.60 9.49
C VAL A 27 1.82 2.10 9.56
N VAL A 28 2.10 1.44 8.44
CA VAL A 28 2.11 -0.03 8.34
C VAL A 28 3.55 -0.48 8.24
N VAL A 29 3.95 -1.41 9.12
CA VAL A 29 5.27 -2.04 9.09
C VAL A 29 5.10 -3.51 8.77
N THR A 30 5.75 -3.97 7.70
CA THR A 30 5.73 -5.36 7.23
C THR A 30 7.13 -5.93 7.32
N SER A 31 7.30 -7.05 8.01
CA SER A 31 8.56 -7.81 7.97
C SER A 31 8.64 -8.62 6.68
N VAL A 32 9.70 -8.42 5.91
CA VAL A 32 9.98 -9.15 4.66
C VAL A 32 10.99 -10.25 4.92
N GLU A 33 12.03 -9.94 5.70
CA GLU A 33 13.08 -10.85 6.17
C GLU A 33 13.45 -10.47 7.61
N ARG A 34 14.33 -11.25 8.26
CA ARG A 34 14.79 -10.98 9.64
C ARG A 34 15.29 -9.56 9.84
N ASP A 35 16.12 -9.07 8.92
CA ASP A 35 16.76 -7.75 9.00
C ASP A 35 16.16 -6.75 8.01
N VAL A 36 15.00 -7.07 7.42
CA VAL A 36 14.38 -6.27 6.36
C VAL A 36 12.91 -6.03 6.64
N ILE A 37 12.54 -4.75 6.72
CA ILE A 37 11.16 -4.31 6.87
C ILE A 37 10.78 -3.35 5.74
N GLU A 38 9.50 -3.33 5.40
CA GLU A 38 8.88 -2.31 4.57
C GLU A 38 7.96 -1.45 5.44
N ILE A 39 8.10 -0.14 5.28
CA ILE A 39 7.36 0.87 6.02
C ILE A 39 6.50 1.63 5.03
N THR A 40 5.17 1.53 5.17
CA THR A 40 4.20 2.28 4.39
C THR A 40 3.67 3.46 5.20
N GLY A 41 3.51 4.62 4.55
CA GLY A 41 2.96 5.83 5.17
C GLY A 41 4.01 6.84 5.63
N LEU A 42 5.30 6.51 5.51
CA LEU A 42 6.42 7.43 5.76
C LEU A 42 7.30 7.59 4.54
N THR A 43 7.87 8.78 4.40
CA THR A 43 8.96 9.04 3.45
C THR A 43 10.27 8.44 3.96
N ALA A 44 11.22 8.19 3.06
CA ALA A 44 12.54 7.70 3.47
C ALA A 44 13.26 8.66 4.43
N ALA A 45 13.09 9.98 4.25
CA ALA A 45 13.65 10.99 5.17
C ALA A 45 13.11 10.81 6.60
N GLN A 46 11.79 10.68 6.76
CA GLN A 46 11.16 10.46 8.07
C GLN A 46 11.61 9.15 8.73
N VAL A 47 11.81 8.10 7.93
CA VAL A 47 12.35 6.82 8.43
C VAL A 47 13.80 6.98 8.88
N GLY A 48 14.62 7.71 8.14
CA GLY A 48 16.00 8.03 8.52
C GLY A 48 16.09 8.81 9.83
N ASP A 49 15.26 9.84 9.98
CA ASP A 49 15.19 10.64 11.20
C ASP A 49 14.73 9.81 12.42
N ALA A 50 13.74 8.94 12.22
CA ALA A 50 13.27 8.02 13.25
C ALA A 50 14.36 7.01 13.65
N ALA A 51 15.10 6.47 12.67
CA ALA A 51 16.22 5.57 12.94
C ALA A 51 17.32 6.25 13.73
N MET A 52 17.70 7.48 13.35
CA MET A 52 18.68 8.28 14.09
C MET A 52 18.21 8.55 15.53
N SER A 53 16.95 8.95 15.70
CA SER A 53 16.38 9.25 17.03
C SER A 53 16.31 8.00 17.92
N ALA A 54 16.08 6.84 17.34
CA ALA A 54 16.04 5.55 18.04
C ALA A 54 17.43 4.91 18.21
N GLY A 55 18.50 5.50 17.66
CA GLY A 55 19.85 4.92 17.68
C GLY A 55 19.98 3.64 16.86
N VAL A 56 19.16 3.48 15.82
CA VAL A 56 19.16 2.29 14.94
C VAL A 56 20.07 2.52 13.74
N VAL A 57 21.01 1.60 13.53
CA VAL A 57 21.86 1.57 12.33
C VAL A 57 21.06 1.12 11.12
N LEU A 58 21.18 1.85 10.02
CA LEU A 58 20.63 1.45 8.73
C LEU A 58 21.76 0.94 7.84
N HIS A 59 21.61 -0.27 7.29
CA HIS A 59 22.47 -0.78 6.22
C HIS A 59 21.96 -0.34 4.85
N GLU A 60 20.63 -0.28 4.67
CA GLU A 60 19.98 0.17 3.43
C GLU A 60 18.70 0.94 3.76
N LEU A 61 18.37 1.96 2.95
CA LEU A 61 17.16 2.77 3.04
C LEU A 61 16.71 3.16 1.63
N THR A 62 15.69 2.48 1.11
CA THR A 62 15.31 2.55 -0.31
C THR A 62 13.83 2.90 -0.45
N PRO A 63 13.48 4.08 -0.99
CA PRO A 63 12.11 4.36 -1.40
C PRO A 63 11.66 3.39 -2.49
N ILE A 64 10.50 2.76 -2.33
CA ILE A 64 9.85 1.97 -3.37
C ILE A 64 8.85 2.88 -4.09
N THR A 65 9.09 3.13 -5.38
CA THR A 65 8.14 3.81 -6.26
C THR A 65 7.28 2.76 -6.95
N ALA A 66 5.96 2.84 -6.81
CA ALA A 66 5.05 2.07 -7.64
C ALA A 66 5.27 2.42 -9.11
N SER A 67 5.23 1.41 -9.99
CA SER A 67 5.29 1.68 -11.42
C SER A 67 4.02 2.42 -11.89
N LEU A 68 4.10 3.08 -13.06
CA LEU A 68 2.91 3.69 -13.67
C LEU A 68 1.82 2.65 -13.96
N GLU A 69 2.23 1.42 -14.27
CA GLU A 69 1.32 0.29 -14.48
C GLU A 69 0.62 -0.12 -13.19
N ASP A 70 1.35 -0.25 -12.07
CA ASP A 70 0.77 -0.53 -10.75
C ASP A 70 -0.22 0.56 -10.33
N ALA A 71 0.12 1.83 -10.57
CA ALA A 71 -0.76 2.95 -10.31
C ALA A 71 -2.03 2.91 -11.18
N TYR A 72 -1.91 2.53 -12.46
CA TYR A 72 -3.05 2.36 -13.37
C TYR A 72 -3.96 1.18 -12.97
N LEU A 73 -3.38 0.05 -12.62
CA LEU A 73 -4.11 -1.14 -12.15
C LEU A 73 -4.86 -0.84 -10.85
N SER A 74 -4.22 -0.15 -9.90
CA SER A 74 -4.88 0.25 -8.64
C SER A 74 -6.06 1.20 -8.88
N LEU A 75 -6.02 2.06 -9.91
CA LEU A 75 -7.13 2.95 -10.26
C LEU A 75 -8.31 2.23 -10.92
N THR A 76 -8.05 1.16 -11.67
CA THR A 76 -9.09 0.45 -12.46
C THR A 76 -9.66 -0.79 -11.76
N GLN A 77 -9.01 -1.28 -10.69
CA GLN A 77 -9.50 -2.39 -9.87
C GLN A 77 -10.84 -2.11 -9.14
N GLY A 78 -11.30 -0.86 -9.08
CA GLY A 78 -12.58 -0.46 -8.45
C GLY A 78 -13.76 -0.29 -9.41
N ASP A 79 -13.56 -0.36 -10.72
CA ASP A 79 -14.57 0.02 -11.72
C ASP A 79 -15.01 -1.19 -12.58
N VAL A 80 -15.69 -2.15 -11.95
CA VAL A 80 -16.52 -3.12 -12.70
C VAL A 80 -17.85 -3.37 -11.96
N GLU A 81 -18.74 -2.38 -11.96
CA GLU A 81 -20.17 -2.61 -11.73
C GLU A 81 -20.88 -2.71 -13.09
N TYR A 82 -21.00 -3.93 -13.64
CA TYR A 82 -21.90 -4.18 -14.76
C TYR A 82 -23.29 -4.52 -14.21
N HIS A 83 -24.14 -3.51 -14.03
CA HIS A 83 -25.57 -3.73 -13.80
C HIS A 83 -26.27 -3.97 -15.14
N SER A 84 -26.49 -5.24 -15.50
CA SER A 84 -27.46 -5.60 -16.52
C SER A 84 -28.87 -5.40 -15.96
N ALA A 85 -29.42 -4.20 -16.12
CA ALA A 85 -30.86 -4.00 -15.94
C ALA A 85 -31.58 -4.91 -16.93
N ALA A 86 -32.30 -5.89 -16.38
CA ALA A 86 -33.22 -6.75 -17.11
C ALA A 86 -34.16 -5.89 -17.94
N VAL A 87 -33.97 -5.87 -19.26
CA VAL A 87 -35.01 -5.45 -20.18
C VAL A 87 -36.08 -6.52 -20.10
N GLY A 88 -37.16 -6.20 -19.37
CA GLY A 88 -38.36 -6.99 -19.31
C GLY A 88 -38.96 -7.11 -20.71
N THR A 89 -38.90 -8.31 -21.27
CA THR A 89 -39.79 -8.67 -22.37
C THR A 89 -41.12 -9.09 -21.75
N THR A 90 -42.00 -8.11 -21.54
CA THR A 90 -43.43 -8.38 -21.36
C THR A 90 -43.97 -8.87 -22.70
N GLU A 91 -43.96 -10.19 -22.92
CA GLU A 91 -44.74 -10.80 -24.00
C GLU A 91 -46.21 -10.81 -23.57
N GLN A 92 -46.88 -9.77 -24.03
CA GLN A 92 -48.30 -9.49 -23.98
C GLN A 92 -49.06 -10.56 -24.78
N GLU A 93 -49.72 -11.46 -24.04
CA GLU A 93 -51.08 -11.96 -24.26
C GLU A 93 -51.62 -11.85 -25.70
N ILE A 94 -51.57 -12.96 -26.45
CA ILE A 94 -52.43 -13.19 -27.62
C ILE A 94 -53.36 -14.35 -27.25
N ALA A 95 -54.52 -13.99 -26.71
CA ALA A 95 -55.60 -14.91 -26.38
C ALA A 95 -56.19 -15.55 -27.66
N ARG A 96 -56.59 -16.80 -27.50
CA ARG A 96 -57.29 -17.68 -28.44
C ARG A 96 -58.73 -17.24 -28.70
#